data_AF-A0A831WGS4-F1
#
_entry.id   AF-A0A831WGS4-F1
#
_cell.length_a   1.000
_cell.length_b   1.000
_cell.length_c   1.000
_cell.angle_alpha   90.00
_cell.angle_beta   90.00
_cell.angle_gamma   90.00
#
_symmetry.space_group_name_H-M   'P 1'
#
loop_
_entity.id
_entity.type
_entity.pdbx_description
1 polymer ?
#
loop_
_entity_poly.entity_id
_entity_poly.type
_entity_poly.pdbx_seq_one_letter_code
_entity_poly.pdbx_strand_id
1 'polypeptide(L)'
;MKVTTSIRKFLHLSCAAALLQIAGAVSAAPGTLPKVPLFLTNSVQPNIFFELDDSGSMEWEMMIADGTAGLDAQSGYPTELDGFPRLYVLPVNSNGFDGYYGATQFPYTLPPVANDPNVWVAKSSAGNTLYYNPNITYLPWAGSDSSGNPLFGDANPTAALIDPNNPALGTFDLTVNHTYDYWDGGDWVNDATVFPAEYYSWNDANGDGTLDAGDSGTLIQITPANAPFPSGRSYAEEIQNFANWFQYYRKRSYVAKAALGFVINDTDSVRMGLDLFNRAFQYQAASMSSPANKEDILDILYNLPIFCGPGKGGMYPDECPATPARTALNRLGNLFEDTLGGGLTTPILPADQGGECQQNFSILMSDGYWNGGSPGVGNADRDNSSVTDNGWDGDPNESIDGGNYEDA
;
A
#
# COMPACT_ATOMS: atom_id res chain seq x y z
N MET A 1 -5.59 -86.23 -63.05
CA MET A 1 -6.04 -86.15 -61.65
C MET A 1 -5.57 -84.80 -61.09
N LYS A 2 -6.42 -83.77 -61.09
CA LYS A 2 -6.13 -82.37 -60.73
C LYS A 2 -7.01 -81.98 -59.54
N VAL A 3 -6.54 -82.11 -58.30
CA VAL A 3 -7.13 -81.44 -57.14
C VAL A 3 -6.07 -81.31 -56.04
N THR A 4 -5.24 -80.26 -56.05
CA THR A 4 -4.43 -79.91 -54.86
C THR A 4 -4.01 -78.44 -54.78
N THR A 5 -4.44 -77.56 -55.71
CA THR A 5 -3.93 -76.17 -55.76
C THR A 5 -4.89 -75.10 -55.23
N SER A 6 -6.16 -75.43 -54.92
CA SER A 6 -7.17 -74.40 -54.58
C SER A 6 -7.42 -74.15 -53.09
N ILE A 7 -6.89 -74.97 -52.17
CA ILE A 7 -7.23 -74.85 -50.73
C ILE A 7 -6.28 -73.92 -49.97
N ARG A 8 -5.02 -73.74 -50.41
CA ARG A 8 -4.06 -72.83 -49.75
C ARG A 8 -4.28 -71.34 -50.01
N LYS A 9 -5.02 -70.98 -51.07
CA LYS A 9 -5.31 -69.56 -51.39
C LYS A 9 -6.48 -68.98 -50.58
N PHE A 10 -7.38 -69.80 -50.06
CA PHE A 10 -8.52 -69.32 -49.28
C PHE A 10 -8.17 -69.06 -47.80
N LEU A 11 -7.22 -69.77 -47.22
CA LEU A 11 -6.86 -69.60 -45.80
C LEU A 11 -6.04 -68.32 -45.53
N HIS A 12 -5.23 -67.87 -46.48
CA HIS A 12 -4.47 -66.61 -46.34
C HIS A 12 -5.30 -65.35 -46.60
N LEU A 13 -6.43 -65.47 -47.34
CA LEU A 13 -7.31 -64.34 -47.61
C LEU A 13 -8.23 -64.03 -46.42
N SER A 14 -8.58 -65.04 -45.62
CA SER A 14 -9.42 -64.88 -44.42
C SER A 14 -8.68 -64.26 -43.23
N CYS A 15 -7.37 -64.49 -43.07
CA CYS A 15 -6.57 -63.83 -42.03
C CYS A 15 -6.27 -62.36 -42.35
N ALA A 16 -6.12 -61.98 -43.63
CA ALA A 16 -5.89 -60.59 -44.01
C ALA A 16 -7.15 -59.72 -43.85
N ALA A 17 -8.34 -60.29 -44.08
CA ALA A 17 -9.61 -59.57 -43.93
C ALA A 17 -10.03 -59.39 -42.44
N ALA A 18 -9.59 -60.28 -41.54
CA ALA A 18 -9.86 -60.15 -40.10
C ALA A 18 -8.91 -59.17 -39.39
N LEU A 19 -7.72 -58.89 -39.96
CA LEU A 19 -6.77 -57.90 -39.42
C LEU A 19 -7.05 -56.46 -39.87
N LEU A 20 -7.96 -56.25 -40.85
CA LEU A 20 -8.33 -54.90 -41.32
C LEU A 20 -9.55 -54.29 -40.61
N GLN A 21 -10.23 -55.01 -39.70
CA GLN A 21 -11.43 -54.51 -39.01
C GLN A 21 -11.18 -53.95 -37.60
N ILE A 22 -9.91 -53.79 -37.18
CA ILE A 22 -9.54 -53.10 -35.92
C ILE A 22 -8.88 -51.73 -36.21
N ALA A 23 -9.16 -51.14 -37.36
CA ALA A 23 -8.90 -49.72 -37.59
C ALA A 23 -10.08 -48.91 -37.03
N GLY A 24 -10.18 -48.82 -35.70
CA GLY A 24 -11.03 -47.82 -35.07
C GLY A 24 -10.65 -46.43 -35.56
N ALA A 25 -11.62 -45.55 -35.77
CA ALA A 25 -11.37 -44.16 -36.09
C ALA A 25 -10.55 -43.53 -34.94
N VAL A 26 -9.24 -43.44 -35.11
CA VAL A 26 -8.40 -42.58 -34.27
C VAL A 26 -8.75 -41.16 -34.70
N SER A 27 -9.71 -40.56 -34.00
CA SER A 27 -9.81 -39.11 -34.02
C SER A 27 -8.51 -38.62 -33.39
N ALA A 28 -7.67 -37.94 -34.17
CA ALA A 28 -6.66 -37.08 -33.59
C ALA A 28 -7.40 -36.16 -32.61
N ALA A 29 -6.97 -36.13 -31.34
CA ALA A 29 -7.44 -35.10 -30.43
C ALA A 29 -7.25 -33.75 -31.14
N PRO A 30 -8.21 -32.80 -31.06
CA PRO A 30 -7.98 -31.47 -31.59
C PRO A 30 -6.69 -30.97 -30.96
N GLY A 31 -5.62 -30.86 -31.77
CA GLY A 31 -4.37 -30.30 -31.29
C GLY A 31 -4.72 -28.91 -30.79
N THR A 32 -4.53 -28.67 -29.49
CA THR A 32 -4.68 -27.34 -28.93
C THR A 32 -3.64 -26.47 -29.62
N LEU A 33 -4.11 -25.66 -30.58
CA LEU A 33 -3.29 -24.62 -31.19
C LEU A 33 -2.84 -23.71 -30.05
N PRO A 34 -1.53 -23.55 -29.81
CA PRO A 34 -1.05 -22.65 -28.78
C PRO A 34 -1.57 -21.24 -29.10
N LYS A 35 -2.23 -20.62 -28.13
CA LYS A 35 -2.77 -19.24 -28.26
C LYS A 35 -1.67 -18.17 -28.23
N VAL A 36 -0.42 -18.59 -28.13
CA VAL A 36 0.78 -17.75 -28.14
C VAL A 36 1.74 -18.27 -29.23
N PRO A 37 2.36 -17.38 -30.02
CA PRO A 37 3.30 -17.77 -31.07
C PRO A 37 4.43 -18.65 -30.55
N LEU A 38 4.80 -19.68 -31.32
CA LEU A 38 5.80 -20.69 -30.94
C LEU A 38 7.22 -20.14 -30.73
N PHE A 39 7.49 -18.88 -31.10
CA PHE A 39 8.76 -18.19 -30.86
C PHE A 39 8.83 -17.48 -29.50
N LEU A 40 7.69 -17.35 -28.80
CA LEU A 40 7.66 -17.01 -27.37
C LEU A 40 7.86 -18.31 -26.56
N THR A 41 9.00 -18.97 -26.75
CA THR A 41 9.28 -20.27 -26.14
C THR A 41 9.48 -20.20 -24.63
N ASN A 42 9.71 -19.00 -24.06
CA ASN A 42 9.77 -18.77 -22.63
C ASN A 42 8.92 -17.54 -22.29
N SER A 43 7.76 -17.74 -21.65
CA SER A 43 7.05 -16.65 -20.99
C SER A 43 7.88 -16.25 -19.75
N VAL A 44 8.80 -15.31 -19.93
CA VAL A 44 9.56 -14.73 -18.81
C VAL A 44 8.60 -13.95 -17.91
N GLN A 45 8.68 -14.15 -16.60
CA GLN A 45 7.85 -13.39 -15.66
C GLN A 45 8.26 -11.91 -15.68
N PRO A 46 7.33 -10.96 -15.76
CA PRO A 46 7.67 -9.55 -15.63
C PRO A 46 8.20 -9.26 -14.22
N ASN A 47 9.05 -8.24 -14.11
CA ASN A 47 9.50 -7.71 -12.82
C ASN A 47 8.63 -6.50 -12.44
N ILE A 48 8.18 -6.46 -11.19
CA ILE A 48 7.58 -5.29 -10.56
C ILE A 48 8.49 -4.90 -9.39
N PHE A 49 8.98 -3.67 -9.37
CA PHE A 49 9.66 -3.12 -8.21
C PHE A 49 8.76 -2.13 -7.51
N PHE A 50 8.55 -2.35 -6.22
CA PHE A 50 7.91 -1.38 -5.36
C PHE A 50 8.97 -0.44 -4.80
N GLU A 51 8.76 0.86 -4.95
CA GLU A 51 9.55 1.89 -4.29
C GLU A 51 8.70 2.53 -3.20
N LEU A 52 9.03 2.27 -1.94
CA LEU A 52 8.24 2.76 -0.81
C LEU A 52 8.90 3.92 -0.12
N ASP A 53 8.07 4.92 0.12
CA ASP A 53 8.41 6.06 0.94
C ASP A 53 8.50 5.65 2.42
N ASP A 54 9.70 5.80 2.98
CA ASP A 54 10.02 5.61 4.40
C ASP A 54 10.29 6.96 5.10
N SER A 55 9.75 8.06 4.57
CA SER A 55 9.80 9.38 5.18
C SER A 55 8.92 9.52 6.41
N GLY A 56 9.21 10.51 7.26
CA GLY A 56 8.42 10.75 8.46
C GLY A 56 6.95 11.02 8.20
N SER A 57 6.60 11.69 7.10
CA SER A 57 5.21 12.01 6.78
C SER A 57 4.35 10.78 6.54
N MET A 58 4.97 9.63 6.23
CA MET A 58 4.28 8.35 6.12
C MET A 58 3.81 7.79 7.48
N GLU A 59 4.30 8.30 8.61
CA GLU A 59 3.81 7.92 9.95
C GLU A 59 2.55 8.69 10.38
N TRP A 60 2.14 9.71 9.63
CA TRP A 60 0.98 10.52 9.98
C TRP A 60 -0.34 9.76 9.85
N GLU A 61 -1.30 10.12 10.70
CA GLU A 61 -2.68 9.64 10.69
C GLU A 61 -3.63 10.66 10.02
N MET A 62 -3.07 11.67 9.37
CA MET A 62 -3.77 12.75 8.68
C MET A 62 -3.51 12.71 7.18
N MET A 63 -4.55 12.66 6.37
CA MET A 63 -4.50 12.87 4.91
C MET A 63 -5.71 13.69 4.49
N ILE A 64 -5.49 14.99 4.43
CA ILE A 64 -6.53 16.01 4.27
C ILE A 64 -6.24 16.77 2.98
N ALA A 65 -7.29 17.00 2.19
CA ALA A 65 -7.17 17.74 0.95
C ALA A 65 -6.95 19.24 1.24
N ASP A 66 -6.16 19.90 0.39
CA ASP A 66 -6.02 21.34 0.46
C ASP A 66 -7.38 22.03 0.31
N GLY A 67 -7.60 23.10 1.06
CA GLY A 67 -8.87 23.82 1.11
C GLY A 67 -10.00 23.14 1.91
N THR A 68 -9.75 22.00 2.57
CA THR A 68 -10.76 21.38 3.47
C THR A 68 -11.13 22.34 4.60
N ALA A 69 -12.41 22.68 4.73
CA ALA A 69 -12.82 23.69 5.69
C ALA A 69 -12.57 23.32 7.16
N GLY A 70 -12.20 24.32 7.96
CA GLY A 70 -11.94 24.17 9.39
C GLY A 70 -10.53 23.67 9.72
N LEU A 71 -9.75 23.24 8.73
CA LEU A 71 -8.38 22.76 8.91
C LEU A 71 -7.46 23.54 7.96
N ASP A 72 -6.38 24.12 8.47
CA ASP A 72 -5.39 24.79 7.63
C ASP A 72 -4.31 23.78 7.21
N ALA A 73 -3.98 23.73 5.92
CA ALA A 73 -2.84 22.99 5.40
C ALA A 73 -1.67 23.98 5.19
N GLN A 74 -1.06 24.44 6.29
CA GLN A 74 0.05 25.39 6.22
C GLN A 74 1.42 24.70 6.23
N SER A 75 2.38 25.29 5.53
CA SER A 75 3.81 24.92 5.58
C SER A 75 4.13 23.44 5.27
N GLY A 76 3.29 22.78 4.46
CA GLY A 76 3.47 21.37 4.13
C GLY A 76 2.96 20.39 5.19
N TYR A 77 2.17 20.84 6.15
CA TYR A 77 1.46 19.96 7.10
C TYR A 77 0.01 19.72 6.69
N PRO A 78 -0.54 18.53 6.95
CA PRO A 78 -1.88 18.17 6.54
C PRO A 78 -2.94 18.90 7.36
N THR A 79 -2.62 19.28 8.61
CA THR A 79 -3.51 20.05 9.49
C THR A 79 -2.71 20.88 10.48
N GLU A 80 -2.93 22.18 10.51
CA GLU A 80 -2.63 23.07 11.62
C GLU A 80 -3.94 23.43 12.33
N LEU A 81 -3.98 23.18 13.63
CA LEU A 81 -5.03 23.65 14.55
C LEU A 81 -4.35 24.48 15.63
N ASP A 82 -4.94 25.62 15.98
CA ASP A 82 -4.35 26.59 16.91
C ASP A 82 -2.94 27.09 16.50
N GLY A 83 -2.63 27.05 15.19
CA GLY A 83 -1.30 27.39 14.66
C GLY A 83 -0.22 26.36 15.00
N PHE A 84 -0.62 25.13 15.32
CA PHE A 84 0.28 24.02 15.65
C PHE A 84 -0.07 22.78 14.80
N PRO A 85 0.93 22.06 14.26
CA PRO A 85 0.67 20.89 13.44
C PRO A 85 0.02 19.76 14.25
N ARG A 86 -1.07 19.20 13.72
CA ARG A 86 -1.71 17.98 14.22
C ARG A 86 -1.44 16.87 13.23
N LEU A 87 -0.97 15.73 13.73
CA LEU A 87 -0.49 14.62 12.89
C LEU A 87 -1.13 13.28 13.28
N TYR A 88 -1.65 13.20 14.50
CA TYR A 88 -2.20 11.98 15.08
C TYR A 88 -3.63 12.22 15.59
N VAL A 89 -4.49 11.21 15.43
CA VAL A 89 -5.90 11.31 15.80
C VAL A 89 -6.18 10.78 17.20
N LEU A 90 -5.31 9.91 17.72
CA LEU A 90 -5.44 9.28 19.04
C LEU A 90 -4.14 9.40 19.84
N PRO A 91 -4.22 9.50 21.19
CA PRO A 91 -3.06 9.66 22.06
C PRO A 91 -2.35 8.33 22.27
N VAL A 92 -1.68 7.83 21.23
CA VAL A 92 -0.95 6.57 21.23
C VAL A 92 0.51 6.79 20.89
N ASN A 93 1.42 6.29 21.74
CA ASN A 93 2.85 6.43 21.54
C ASN A 93 3.30 5.60 20.33
N SER A 94 3.31 6.24 19.17
CA SER A 94 3.37 5.53 17.90
C SER A 94 4.31 6.14 16.86
N ASN A 95 5.01 7.23 17.19
CA ASN A 95 5.76 8.04 16.23
C ASN A 95 7.22 8.33 16.64
N GLY A 96 7.72 7.67 17.69
CA GLY A 96 9.08 7.86 18.20
C GLY A 96 9.34 9.20 18.92
N PHE A 97 8.46 10.19 18.79
CA PHE A 97 8.51 11.47 19.49
C PHE A 97 7.77 11.45 20.82
N ASP A 98 6.64 10.75 20.93
CA ASP A 98 5.83 10.77 22.16
C ASP A 98 6.62 10.22 23.36
N GLY A 99 7.53 9.27 23.14
CA GLY A 99 8.45 8.77 24.17
C GLY A 99 9.48 9.77 24.69
N TYR A 100 9.65 10.92 24.03
CA TYR A 100 10.49 12.03 24.51
C TYR A 100 9.77 12.93 25.53
N TYR A 101 8.44 12.98 25.47
CA TYR A 101 7.61 13.74 26.38
C TYR A 101 7.19 12.90 27.60
N GLY A 102 6.37 13.47 28.48
CA GLY A 102 5.77 12.71 29.58
C GLY A 102 4.90 11.56 29.09
N ALA A 103 4.72 10.53 29.92
CA ALA A 103 3.96 9.33 29.56
C ALA A 103 2.49 9.58 29.15
N THR A 104 1.95 10.76 29.47
CA THR A 104 0.59 11.22 29.15
C THR A 104 0.57 12.34 28.11
N GLN A 105 1.71 12.79 27.61
CA GLN A 105 1.86 14.01 26.82
C GLN A 105 1.98 13.70 25.32
N PHE A 106 1.03 14.21 24.53
CA PHE A 106 0.93 13.97 23.10
C PHE A 106 0.75 15.30 22.33
N PRO A 107 1.84 16.02 22.04
CA PRO A 107 1.74 17.39 21.52
C PRO A 107 1.10 17.45 20.12
N TYR A 108 1.34 16.45 19.28
CA TYR A 108 0.86 16.40 17.89
C TYR A 108 -0.50 15.67 17.73
N THR A 109 -1.11 15.23 18.83
CA THR A 109 -2.44 14.60 18.80
C THR A 109 -3.53 15.67 18.78
N LEU A 110 -4.64 15.38 18.09
CA LEU A 110 -5.84 16.23 18.10
C LEU A 110 -6.33 16.52 19.53
N PRO A 111 -6.82 17.75 19.81
CA PRO A 111 -7.59 18.00 21.03
C PRO A 111 -8.97 17.33 20.95
N PRO A 112 -9.72 17.24 22.06
CA PRO A 112 -11.13 16.84 22.00
C PRO A 112 -11.96 17.86 21.21
N VAL A 113 -13.03 17.40 20.55
CA VAL A 113 -13.93 18.28 19.76
C VAL A 113 -14.60 19.36 20.62
N ALA A 114 -14.73 19.13 21.93
CA ALA A 114 -15.22 20.13 22.87
C ALA A 114 -14.29 21.35 23.02
N ASN A 115 -13.00 21.17 22.74
CA ASN A 115 -11.96 22.20 22.84
C ASN A 115 -11.74 22.89 21.49
N ASP A 116 -11.84 22.14 20.39
CA ASP A 116 -11.81 22.68 19.04
C ASP A 116 -12.90 22.01 18.17
N PRO A 117 -13.94 22.75 17.75
CA PRO A 117 -15.02 22.17 16.97
C PRO A 117 -14.54 21.61 15.62
N ASN A 118 -13.48 22.14 14.99
CA ASN A 118 -13.04 21.69 13.67
C ASN A 118 -12.45 20.26 13.67
N VAL A 119 -12.12 19.72 14.84
CA VAL A 119 -11.62 18.36 15.02
C VAL A 119 -12.58 17.30 14.45
N TRP A 120 -13.88 17.58 14.36
CA TRP A 120 -14.84 16.65 13.75
C TRP A 120 -14.47 16.32 12.29
N VAL A 121 -13.87 17.26 11.56
CA VAL A 121 -13.44 17.09 10.16
C VAL A 121 -12.31 16.07 10.08
N ALA A 122 -11.33 16.16 10.97
CA ALA A 122 -10.22 15.21 11.05
C ALA A 122 -10.65 13.80 11.53
N LYS A 123 -11.78 13.72 12.23
CA LYS A 123 -12.44 12.47 12.67
C LYS A 123 -13.61 12.03 11.76
N SER A 124 -13.63 12.51 10.52
CA SER A 124 -14.58 12.11 9.48
C SER A 124 -13.81 11.59 8.28
N SER A 125 -14.25 10.47 7.70
CA SER A 125 -13.65 9.94 6.47
C SER A 125 -13.84 10.87 5.25
N ALA A 126 -14.72 11.88 5.35
CA ALA A 126 -14.89 12.90 4.33
C ALA A 126 -13.82 14.00 4.41
N GLY A 127 -13.33 14.32 5.62
CA GLY A 127 -12.30 15.35 5.82
C GLY A 127 -10.90 14.76 5.87
N ASN A 128 -10.71 13.69 6.63
CA ASN A 128 -9.47 12.92 6.68
C ASN A 128 -9.68 11.55 6.04
N THR A 129 -9.16 11.38 4.84
CA THR A 129 -9.32 10.16 4.05
C THR A 129 -8.67 8.92 4.66
N LEU A 130 -7.72 9.09 5.60
CA LEU A 130 -7.17 7.97 6.39
C LEU A 130 -8.06 7.57 7.56
N TYR A 131 -8.95 8.46 8.03
CA TYR A 131 -9.76 8.17 9.20
C TYR A 131 -10.76 7.05 8.91
N TYR A 132 -11.24 6.43 9.98
CA TYR A 132 -12.18 5.32 9.91
C TYR A 132 -13.39 5.66 9.02
N ASN A 133 -13.59 4.87 7.96
CA ASN A 133 -14.75 4.94 7.10
C ASN A 133 -15.67 3.75 7.39
N PRO A 134 -16.86 3.98 7.96
CA PRO A 134 -17.79 2.89 8.30
C PRO A 134 -18.31 2.12 7.07
N ASN A 135 -18.14 2.63 5.85
CA ASN A 135 -18.53 1.92 4.63
C ASN A 135 -17.45 0.97 4.10
N ILE A 136 -16.24 0.99 4.67
CA ILE A 136 -15.14 0.09 4.33
C ILE A 136 -15.10 -1.06 5.34
N THR A 137 -14.76 -2.26 4.87
CA THR A 137 -14.40 -3.38 5.74
C THR A 137 -12.88 -3.48 5.80
N TYR A 138 -12.31 -3.26 6.98
CA TYR A 138 -10.88 -3.29 7.23
C TYR A 138 -10.47 -4.72 7.63
N LEU A 139 -9.58 -5.31 6.83
CA LEU A 139 -9.08 -6.67 7.03
C LEU A 139 -7.68 -6.63 7.64
N PRO A 140 -7.25 -7.61 8.45
CA PRO A 140 -5.85 -7.76 8.82
C PRO A 140 -4.94 -7.75 7.57
N TRP A 141 -3.70 -7.31 7.73
CA TRP A 141 -2.73 -7.38 6.65
C TRP A 141 -2.58 -8.82 6.13
N ALA A 142 -2.49 -8.94 4.81
CA ALA A 142 -2.44 -10.21 4.11
C ALA A 142 -1.14 -10.97 4.36
N GLY A 143 -1.10 -12.22 3.92
CA GLY A 143 0.07 -13.08 4.01
C GLY A 143 -0.17 -14.30 4.86
N SER A 144 0.64 -15.32 4.61
CA SER A 144 0.70 -16.51 5.43
C SER A 144 2.12 -16.98 5.57
N ASP A 145 2.42 -17.60 6.72
CA ASP A 145 3.69 -18.27 6.94
C ASP A 145 3.85 -19.50 6.03
N SER A 146 5.05 -20.08 6.02
CA SER A 146 5.34 -21.34 5.30
C SER A 146 4.43 -22.53 5.66
N SER A 147 3.71 -22.47 6.78
CA SER A 147 2.75 -23.48 7.22
C SER A 147 1.30 -23.15 6.81
N GLY A 148 1.06 -22.02 6.16
CA GLY A 148 -0.25 -21.55 5.71
C GLY A 148 -1.08 -20.86 6.80
N ASN A 149 -0.47 -20.48 7.94
CA ASN A 149 -1.15 -19.69 8.95
C ASN A 149 -1.10 -18.20 8.57
N PRO A 150 -2.19 -17.43 8.73
CA PRO A 150 -2.17 -15.99 8.51
C PRO A 150 -1.08 -15.30 9.33
N LEU A 151 -0.35 -14.36 8.73
CA LEU A 151 0.65 -13.56 9.44
C LEU A 151 -0.01 -12.63 10.48
N PHE A 152 -1.22 -12.15 10.18
CA PHE A 152 -2.00 -11.26 11.04
C PHE A 152 -3.43 -11.76 11.19
N GLY A 153 -4.01 -11.54 12.37
CA GLY A 153 -5.40 -11.84 12.68
C GLY A 153 -6.19 -10.59 13.05
N ASP A 154 -7.47 -10.75 13.34
CA ASP A 154 -8.32 -9.65 13.80
C ASP A 154 -7.75 -8.96 15.05
N ALA A 155 -7.75 -7.63 15.05
CA ALA A 155 -7.29 -6.83 16.18
C ALA A 155 -8.22 -7.01 17.38
N ASN A 156 -7.68 -7.05 18.61
CA ASN A 156 -8.49 -7.13 19.81
C ASN A 156 -9.02 -5.74 20.20
N PRO A 157 -10.34 -5.47 20.21
CA PRO A 157 -10.86 -4.15 20.54
C PRO A 157 -10.45 -3.57 21.90
N THR A 158 -10.24 -4.43 22.91
CA THR A 158 -9.87 -3.98 24.27
C THR A 158 -8.36 -3.96 24.48
N ALA A 159 -7.57 -4.36 23.48
CA ALA A 159 -6.12 -4.46 23.56
C ALA A 159 -5.52 -4.45 22.14
N ALA A 160 -5.89 -3.46 21.33
CA ALA A 160 -5.40 -3.35 19.96
C ALA A 160 -3.91 -3.00 20.01
N LEU A 161 -3.08 -3.69 19.23
CA LEU A 161 -1.65 -3.40 19.16
C LEU A 161 -1.47 -1.97 18.64
N ILE A 162 -0.60 -1.20 19.30
CA ILE A 162 -0.23 0.13 18.82
C ILE A 162 0.51 -0.01 17.48
N ASP A 163 1.38 -1.00 17.36
CA ASP A 163 2.03 -1.36 16.11
C ASP A 163 1.84 -2.88 15.87
N PRO A 164 1.23 -3.28 14.73
CA PRO A 164 1.02 -4.70 14.41
C PRO A 164 2.29 -5.56 14.43
N ASN A 165 3.44 -4.98 14.10
CA ASN A 165 4.72 -5.69 13.98
C ASN A 165 5.61 -5.52 15.20
N ASN A 166 5.25 -4.62 16.12
CA ASN A 166 5.96 -4.45 17.36
C ASN A 166 5.02 -4.56 18.58
N PRO A 167 4.59 -5.78 18.95
CA PRO A 167 3.74 -5.99 20.12
C PRO A 167 4.37 -5.50 21.44
N ALA A 168 5.70 -5.36 21.50
CA ALA A 168 6.40 -4.85 22.67
C ALA A 168 6.16 -3.34 22.91
N LEU A 169 5.66 -2.62 21.89
CA LEU A 169 5.24 -1.22 22.03
C LEU A 169 3.98 -1.07 22.88
N GLY A 170 3.20 -2.15 23.03
CA GLY A 170 2.02 -2.22 23.88
C GLY A 170 0.70 -2.15 23.11
N THR A 171 -0.38 -2.02 23.87
CA THR A 171 -1.76 -2.07 23.38
C THR A 171 -2.58 -0.88 23.83
N PHE A 172 -3.63 -0.58 23.09
CA PHE A 172 -4.58 0.49 23.37
C PHE A 172 -6.01 -0.07 23.43
N ASP A 173 -6.75 0.24 24.50
CA ASP A 173 -8.14 -0.20 24.66
C ASP A 173 -9.08 0.78 23.97
N LEU A 174 -9.70 0.38 22.86
CA LEU A 174 -10.55 1.27 22.05
C LEU A 174 -11.95 1.47 22.65
N THR A 175 -12.28 0.75 23.73
CA THR A 175 -13.64 0.64 24.27
C THR A 175 -13.88 1.45 25.53
N VAL A 176 -12.87 2.19 25.99
CA VAL A 176 -12.91 3.00 27.22
C VAL A 176 -12.41 4.42 26.95
N ASN A 177 -12.76 5.34 27.84
CA ASN A 177 -12.21 6.69 27.81
C ASN A 177 -10.74 6.69 28.23
N HIS A 178 -9.92 7.47 27.52
CA HIS A 178 -8.53 7.75 27.86
C HIS A 178 -8.34 9.21 28.21
N THR A 179 -7.49 9.46 29.21
CA THR A 179 -7.06 10.80 29.60
C THR A 179 -5.66 11.05 29.07
N TYR A 180 -5.43 12.24 28.50
CA TYR A 180 -4.15 12.64 27.93
C TYR A 180 -3.95 14.14 28.03
N ASP A 181 -2.71 14.56 27.90
CA ASP A 181 -2.31 15.96 27.86
C ASP A 181 -1.93 16.31 26.42
N TYR A 182 -2.44 17.41 25.88
CA TYR A 182 -2.12 17.88 24.54
C TYR A 182 -1.53 19.28 24.59
N TRP A 183 -0.75 19.64 23.57
CA TRP A 183 -0.20 20.97 23.40
C TRP A 183 -1.16 21.82 22.57
N ASP A 184 -1.57 22.99 23.05
CA ASP A 184 -2.51 23.90 22.35
C ASP A 184 -1.82 24.93 21.43
N GLY A 185 -0.52 24.81 21.23
CA GLY A 185 0.29 25.78 20.49
C GLY A 185 1.04 26.77 21.38
N GLY A 186 0.69 26.88 22.66
CA GLY A 186 1.38 27.75 23.62
C GLY A 186 1.61 27.14 25.00
N ASP A 187 0.71 26.28 25.46
CA ASP A 187 0.72 25.65 26.78
C ASP A 187 0.21 24.19 26.73
N TRP A 188 0.50 23.44 27.79
CA TRP A 188 -0.05 22.10 27.99
C TRP A 188 -1.46 22.19 28.58
N VAL A 189 -2.42 21.59 27.88
CA VAL A 189 -3.76 21.34 28.38
C VAL A 189 -3.81 19.91 28.91
N ASN A 190 -4.06 19.79 30.22
CA ASN A 190 -3.98 18.51 30.93
C ASN A 190 -5.36 17.87 31.11
N ASP A 191 -5.37 16.56 31.32
CA ASP A 191 -6.57 15.76 31.64
C ASP A 191 -7.68 15.84 30.57
N ALA A 192 -7.31 16.06 29.30
CA ALA A 192 -8.23 15.97 28.19
C ALA A 192 -8.72 14.51 28.05
N THR A 193 -9.99 14.31 27.71
CA THR A 193 -10.58 12.97 27.62
C THR A 193 -11.04 12.67 26.19
N VAL A 194 -10.72 11.46 25.71
CA VAL A 194 -11.19 10.95 24.41
C VAL A 194 -11.78 9.55 24.54
N PHE A 195 -12.89 9.31 23.85
CA PHE A 195 -13.39 7.97 23.58
C PHE A 195 -12.85 7.54 22.20
N PRO A 196 -11.98 6.51 22.09
CA PRO A 196 -11.29 6.24 20.83
C PRO A 196 -12.21 5.82 19.69
N ALA A 197 -13.14 4.90 19.95
CA ALA A 197 -14.02 4.32 18.95
C ALA A 197 -15.20 5.26 18.61
N GLU A 198 -14.90 6.41 18.04
CA GLU A 198 -15.87 7.37 17.55
C GLU A 198 -15.54 7.85 16.14
N TYR A 199 -16.53 8.35 15.42
CA TYR A 199 -16.34 9.01 14.13
C TYR A 199 -17.47 10.01 13.88
N TYR A 200 -17.27 10.87 12.89
CA TYR A 200 -18.27 11.85 12.48
C TYR A 200 -18.79 11.53 11.09
N SER A 201 -20.12 11.44 10.95
CA SER A 201 -20.75 11.47 9.63
C SER A 201 -20.87 12.91 9.17
N TRP A 202 -20.40 13.21 7.95
CA TRP A 202 -20.51 14.52 7.35
C TRP A 202 -21.95 14.79 6.88
N ASN A 203 -22.48 15.94 7.30
CA ASN A 203 -23.72 16.50 6.80
C ASN A 203 -23.39 17.67 5.86
N ASP A 204 -23.48 17.39 4.57
CA ASP A 204 -23.37 18.38 3.50
C ASP A 204 -24.63 19.27 3.50
N ALA A 205 -24.48 20.51 3.95
CA ALA A 205 -25.60 21.42 4.16
C ALA A 205 -26.16 22.00 2.85
N ASN A 206 -25.32 22.15 1.83
CA ASN A 206 -25.66 22.76 0.55
C ASN A 206 -25.85 21.73 -0.59
N GLY A 207 -25.42 20.49 -0.38
CA GLY A 207 -25.56 19.36 -1.30
C GLY A 207 -24.60 19.41 -2.48
N ASP A 208 -23.46 20.10 -2.37
CA ASP A 208 -22.50 20.27 -3.47
C ASP A 208 -21.38 19.22 -3.50
N GLY A 209 -21.30 18.36 -2.49
CA GLY A 209 -20.29 17.31 -2.41
C GLY A 209 -18.88 17.81 -2.07
N THR A 210 -18.74 19.02 -1.50
CA THR A 210 -17.46 19.58 -0.99
C THR A 210 -17.58 19.92 0.49
N LEU A 211 -16.60 19.52 1.30
CA LEU A 211 -16.61 19.79 2.74
C LEU A 211 -16.25 21.25 3.03
N ASP A 212 -17.26 22.02 3.44
CA ASP A 212 -17.20 23.47 3.55
C ASP A 212 -17.47 23.97 4.98
N ALA A 213 -17.18 25.26 5.23
CA ALA A 213 -17.35 25.87 6.55
C ALA A 213 -18.81 25.94 7.04
N GLY A 214 -19.78 25.74 6.13
CA GLY A 214 -21.21 25.67 6.45
C GLY A 214 -21.68 24.28 6.90
N ASP A 215 -20.82 23.26 6.78
CA ASP A 215 -21.16 21.88 7.06
C ASP A 215 -20.99 21.51 8.53
N SER A 216 -21.48 20.33 8.89
CA SER A 216 -21.37 19.81 10.25
C SER A 216 -21.14 18.32 10.29
N GLY A 217 -20.50 17.85 11.36
CA GLY A 217 -20.39 16.44 11.69
C GLY A 217 -21.44 16.00 12.69
N THR A 218 -22.01 14.81 12.52
CA THR A 218 -22.76 14.11 13.59
C THR A 218 -21.89 13.05 14.23
N LEU A 219 -21.67 13.18 15.54
CA LEU A 219 -20.88 12.24 16.33
C LEU A 219 -21.59 10.89 16.40
N ILE A 220 -20.84 9.84 16.11
CA ILE A 220 -21.24 8.45 16.31
C ILE A 220 -20.17 7.77 17.16
N GLN A 221 -20.55 7.39 18.38
CA GLN A 221 -19.68 6.60 19.25
C GLN A 221 -20.04 5.11 19.12
N ILE A 222 -19.04 4.27 18.89
CA ILE A 222 -19.20 2.83 18.73
C ILE A 222 -19.33 2.20 20.12
N THR A 223 -20.56 2.24 20.64
CA THR A 223 -20.95 1.62 21.92
C THR A 223 -22.14 0.69 21.71
N PRO A 224 -22.38 -0.27 22.61
CA PRO A 224 -23.56 -1.14 22.50
C PRO A 224 -24.89 -0.38 22.47
N ALA A 225 -24.94 0.80 23.11
CA ALA A 225 -26.15 1.63 23.20
C ALA A 225 -26.49 2.35 21.88
N ASN A 226 -25.51 2.55 21.00
CA ASN A 226 -25.66 3.28 19.74
C ASN A 226 -25.86 2.36 18.52
N ALA A 227 -25.93 1.05 18.73
CA ALA A 227 -26.20 0.08 17.66
C ALA A 227 -27.71 -0.01 17.32
N PRO A 228 -28.08 -0.35 16.06
CA PRO A 228 -27.19 -0.57 14.91
C PRO A 228 -26.65 0.75 14.33
N PHE A 229 -25.48 0.68 13.69
CA PHE A 229 -24.84 1.86 13.10
C PHE A 229 -25.35 2.14 11.69
N PRO A 230 -25.10 3.36 11.14
CA PRO A 230 -25.46 3.70 9.76
C PRO A 230 -24.90 2.74 8.70
N SER A 231 -23.75 2.09 8.97
CA SER A 231 -23.16 1.03 8.14
C SER A 231 -24.04 -0.23 8.02
N GLY A 232 -25.02 -0.39 8.91
CA GLY A 232 -25.80 -1.63 9.07
C GLY A 232 -25.15 -2.67 9.98
N ARG A 233 -23.92 -2.45 10.46
CA ARG A 233 -23.23 -3.38 11.37
C ARG A 233 -23.83 -3.37 12.78
N SER A 234 -23.76 -4.53 13.43
CA SER A 234 -23.96 -4.65 14.87
C SER A 234 -22.81 -4.02 15.65
N TYR A 235 -22.96 -3.91 16.99
CA TYR A 235 -21.88 -3.49 17.87
C TYR A 235 -20.59 -4.30 17.67
N ALA A 236 -20.70 -5.63 17.69
CA ALA A 236 -19.54 -6.52 17.60
C ALA A 236 -18.80 -6.37 16.26
N GLU A 237 -19.54 -6.21 15.16
CA GLU A 237 -18.95 -6.07 13.82
C GLU A 237 -18.31 -4.69 13.63
N GLU A 238 -18.95 -3.62 14.09
CA GLU A 238 -18.42 -2.26 13.91
C GLU A 238 -17.18 -2.02 14.80
N ILE A 239 -17.19 -2.49 16.06
CA ILE A 239 -16.03 -2.34 16.94
C ILE A 239 -14.84 -3.17 16.46
N GLN A 240 -15.09 -4.37 15.88
CA GLN A 240 -14.04 -5.17 15.25
C GLN A 240 -13.46 -4.46 14.02
N ASN A 241 -14.32 -3.87 13.18
CA ASN A 241 -13.91 -3.12 12.00
C ASN A 241 -13.07 -1.89 12.37
N PHE A 242 -13.48 -1.17 13.42
CA PHE A 242 -12.73 -0.03 13.95
C PHE A 242 -11.38 -0.46 14.53
N ALA A 243 -11.32 -1.58 15.27
CA ALA A 243 -10.07 -2.13 15.78
C ALA A 243 -9.11 -2.52 14.65
N ASN A 244 -9.62 -3.13 13.57
CA ASN A 244 -8.82 -3.46 12.40
C ASN A 244 -8.31 -2.19 11.69
N TRP A 245 -9.14 -1.15 11.53
CA TRP A 245 -8.69 0.14 11.01
C TRP A 245 -7.55 0.73 11.86
N PHE A 246 -7.76 0.79 13.18
CA PHE A 246 -6.76 1.32 14.11
C PHE A 246 -5.43 0.57 13.98
N GLN A 247 -5.47 -0.76 14.03
CA GLN A 247 -4.24 -1.55 14.03
C GLN A 247 -3.55 -1.52 12.65
N TYR A 248 -4.30 -1.61 11.54
CA TYR A 248 -3.75 -1.93 10.22
C TYR A 248 -3.81 -0.80 9.17
N TYR A 249 -4.51 0.30 9.41
CA TYR A 249 -4.79 1.32 8.36
C TYR A 249 -4.72 2.77 8.83
N ARG A 250 -4.54 3.05 10.13
CA ARG A 250 -4.64 4.43 10.63
C ARG A 250 -3.53 5.37 10.16
N LYS A 251 -2.39 4.83 9.71
CA LYS A 251 -1.24 5.60 9.19
C LYS A 251 -1.11 5.47 7.68
N ARG A 252 -0.51 6.47 7.01
CA ARG A 252 -0.20 6.41 5.56
C ARG A 252 0.63 5.17 5.21
N SER A 253 1.70 4.92 5.97
CA SER A 253 2.56 3.74 5.80
C SER A 253 1.79 2.43 5.99
N TYR A 254 0.80 2.42 6.88
CA TYR A 254 0.01 1.23 7.17
C TYR A 254 -0.94 0.88 6.02
N VAL A 255 -1.59 1.88 5.41
CA VAL A 255 -2.42 1.68 4.21
C VAL A 255 -1.57 1.21 3.03
N ALA A 256 -0.40 1.79 2.82
CA ALA A 256 0.53 1.35 1.76
C ALA A 256 0.94 -0.12 1.98
N LYS A 257 1.39 -0.47 3.18
CA LYS A 257 1.72 -1.85 3.58
C LYS A 257 0.55 -2.80 3.37
N ALA A 258 -0.67 -2.41 3.73
CA ALA A 258 -1.85 -3.23 3.50
C ALA A 258 -2.06 -3.51 2.01
N ALA A 259 -2.10 -2.46 1.18
CA ALA A 259 -2.38 -2.57 -0.25
C ALA A 259 -1.34 -3.44 -0.97
N LEU A 260 -0.05 -3.17 -0.73
CA LEU A 260 1.06 -3.96 -1.27
C LEU A 260 1.02 -5.40 -0.78
N GLY A 261 0.69 -5.58 0.49
CA GLY A 261 0.50 -6.88 1.12
C GLY A 261 -0.50 -7.76 0.38
N PHE A 262 -1.70 -7.22 0.10
CA PHE A 262 -2.71 -7.93 -0.69
C PHE A 262 -2.22 -8.27 -2.10
N VAL A 263 -1.57 -7.31 -2.78
CA VAL A 263 -1.03 -7.53 -4.14
C VAL A 263 0.02 -8.64 -4.16
N ILE A 264 0.97 -8.61 -3.23
CA ILE A 264 2.03 -9.63 -3.11
C ILE A 264 1.41 -11.00 -2.78
N ASN A 265 0.49 -11.04 -1.81
CA ASN A 265 -0.15 -12.28 -1.38
C ASN A 265 -0.94 -12.95 -2.52
N ASP A 266 -1.65 -12.18 -3.33
CA ASP A 266 -2.59 -12.70 -4.32
C ASP A 266 -2.00 -12.88 -5.73
N THR A 267 -0.71 -12.56 -5.93
CA THR A 267 -0.06 -12.66 -7.25
C THR A 267 0.99 -13.77 -7.31
N ASP A 268 0.93 -14.62 -8.34
CA ASP A 268 1.93 -15.70 -8.57
C ASP A 268 2.76 -15.51 -9.85
N SER A 269 2.25 -14.72 -10.79
CA SER A 269 2.71 -14.69 -12.19
C SER A 269 3.82 -13.69 -12.47
N VAL A 270 4.34 -13.01 -11.45
CA VAL A 270 5.34 -11.94 -11.60
C VAL A 270 6.49 -12.15 -10.61
N ARG A 271 7.57 -11.42 -10.85
CA ARG A 271 8.68 -11.27 -9.90
C ARG A 271 8.52 -9.93 -9.19
N MET A 272 8.65 -9.90 -7.88
CA MET A 272 8.51 -8.66 -7.11
C MET A 272 9.80 -8.35 -6.35
N GLY A 273 10.24 -7.09 -6.47
CA GLY A 273 11.33 -6.49 -5.71
C GLY A 273 10.84 -5.31 -4.88
N LEU A 274 11.66 -4.86 -3.93
CA LEU A 274 11.33 -3.75 -3.03
C LEU A 274 12.55 -2.85 -2.84
N ASP A 275 12.34 -1.54 -2.87
CA ASP A 275 13.35 -0.54 -2.53
C ASP A 275 12.69 0.56 -1.68
N LEU A 276 13.44 1.11 -0.72
CA LEU A 276 12.96 2.22 0.10
C LEU A 276 13.63 3.52 -0.27
N PHE A 277 12.91 4.63 -0.18
CA PHE A 277 13.44 5.94 -0.60
C PHE A 277 14.78 6.27 0.07
N ASN A 278 14.89 6.09 1.39
CA ASN A 278 16.09 6.37 2.17
C ASN A 278 17.08 5.18 2.26
N ARG A 279 16.88 4.12 1.46
CA ARG A 279 17.75 2.92 1.36
C ARG A 279 17.94 2.16 2.67
N ALA A 280 17.01 2.26 3.61
CA ALA A 280 17.10 1.49 4.85
C ALA A 280 17.01 -0.04 4.59
N PHE A 281 16.31 -0.44 3.52
CA PHE A 281 16.16 -1.83 3.11
C PHE A 281 16.02 -1.97 1.59
N GLN A 282 16.46 -3.10 1.04
CA GLN A 282 16.24 -3.47 -0.37
C GLN A 282 16.02 -4.99 -0.53
N TYR A 283 15.05 -5.39 -1.37
CA TYR A 283 14.75 -6.79 -1.71
C TYR A 283 14.92 -7.04 -3.21
N GLN A 284 15.72 -8.06 -3.55
CA GLN A 284 15.93 -8.47 -4.94
C GLN A 284 14.65 -9.08 -5.52
N ALA A 285 14.36 -8.80 -6.80
CA ALA A 285 13.20 -9.39 -7.45
C ALA A 285 13.23 -10.91 -7.41
N ALA A 286 12.17 -11.51 -6.85
CA ALA A 286 12.00 -12.95 -6.73
C ALA A 286 10.62 -13.36 -7.27
N SER A 287 10.50 -14.59 -7.78
CA SER A 287 9.22 -15.09 -8.32
C SER A 287 8.20 -15.25 -7.20
N MET A 288 7.01 -14.66 -7.36
CA MET A 288 5.94 -14.79 -6.38
C MET A 288 5.20 -16.12 -6.47
N SER A 289 5.52 -16.99 -7.43
CA SER A 289 5.02 -18.38 -7.43
C SER A 289 5.53 -19.23 -6.27
N SER A 290 6.56 -18.77 -5.55
CA SER A 290 7.11 -19.41 -4.35
C SER A 290 6.48 -18.79 -3.09
N PRO A 291 5.78 -19.58 -2.25
CA PRO A 291 5.26 -19.10 -0.97
C PRO A 291 6.34 -18.50 -0.07
N ALA A 292 7.55 -19.09 -0.07
CA ALA A 292 8.67 -18.57 0.71
C ALA A 292 9.10 -17.16 0.26
N ASN A 293 9.09 -16.89 -1.05
CA ASN A 293 9.44 -15.57 -1.56
C ASN A 293 8.37 -14.52 -1.22
N LYS A 294 7.10 -14.94 -1.10
CA LYS A 294 6.00 -14.07 -0.63
C LYS A 294 6.17 -13.77 0.84
N GLU A 295 6.39 -14.79 1.66
CA GLU A 295 6.64 -14.64 3.10
C GLU A 295 7.82 -13.71 3.35
N ASP A 296 8.96 -13.91 2.67
CA ASP A 296 10.16 -13.08 2.83
C ASP A 296 9.88 -11.60 2.54
N ILE A 297 9.31 -11.26 1.37
CA ILE A 297 9.05 -9.86 1.02
C ILE A 297 7.96 -9.23 1.88
N LEU A 298 6.96 -10.00 2.34
CA LEU A 298 5.92 -9.53 3.26
C LEU A 298 6.49 -9.27 4.66
N ASP A 299 7.33 -10.16 5.18
CA ASP A 299 8.01 -9.97 6.46
C ASP A 299 8.83 -8.67 6.45
N ILE A 300 9.57 -8.43 5.36
CA ILE A 300 10.27 -7.18 5.14
C ILE A 300 9.31 -6.00 5.13
N LEU A 301 8.31 -6.01 4.22
CA LEU A 301 7.35 -4.92 4.00
C LEU A 301 6.69 -4.48 5.31
N TYR A 302 6.25 -5.46 6.10
CA TYR A 302 5.58 -5.18 7.35
C TYR A 302 6.58 -4.64 8.38
N ASN A 303 7.74 -5.26 8.55
CA ASN A 303 8.74 -4.84 9.54
C ASN A 303 9.53 -3.58 9.18
N LEU A 304 9.23 -2.90 8.07
CA LEU A 304 9.86 -1.63 7.71
C LEU A 304 9.65 -0.57 8.81
N PRO A 305 10.73 -0.13 9.49
CA PRO A 305 10.63 0.91 10.49
C PRO A 305 10.70 2.29 9.84
N ILE A 306 9.91 3.23 10.34
CA ILE A 306 10.12 4.66 10.07
C ILE A 306 10.61 5.29 11.37
N PHE A 307 11.90 5.61 11.39
CA PHE A 307 12.55 6.14 12.59
C PHE A 307 12.50 7.65 12.60
N CYS A 308 11.55 8.15 13.36
CA CYS A 308 11.43 9.55 13.76
C CYS A 308 11.95 9.69 15.20
N GLY A 309 12.82 10.67 15.50
CA GLY A 309 13.25 10.86 16.89
C GLY A 309 14.22 12.01 17.17
N PRO A 310 14.39 12.38 18.46
CA PRO A 310 14.92 13.66 18.96
C PRO A 310 16.41 13.95 18.75
N GLY A 311 17.06 13.28 17.80
CA GLY A 311 18.51 13.31 17.61
C GLY A 311 19.09 14.67 17.21
N LYS A 312 18.27 15.69 16.93
CA LYS A 312 18.75 16.98 16.39
C LYS A 312 18.17 18.23 17.06
N GLY A 313 17.47 18.11 18.19
CA GLY A 313 16.98 19.25 18.97
C GLY A 313 15.96 20.13 18.24
N GLY A 314 15.26 19.56 17.24
CA GLY A 314 14.21 20.22 16.46
C GLY A 314 12.81 19.87 16.94
N MET A 315 11.79 20.54 16.39
CA MET A 315 10.41 20.07 16.43
C MET A 315 10.19 19.14 15.22
N TYR A 316 9.18 18.26 15.25
CA TYR A 316 8.69 17.59 14.05
C TYR A 316 8.55 18.66 12.92
N PRO A 317 9.23 18.50 11.76
CA PRO A 317 9.64 17.27 11.08
C PRO A 317 11.17 17.12 10.92
N ASP A 318 11.99 17.98 11.53
CA ASP A 318 13.44 18.11 11.24
C ASP A 318 14.26 16.85 11.63
N GLU A 319 13.61 15.88 12.26
CA GLU A 319 14.22 14.72 12.88
C GLU A 319 13.67 13.38 12.36
N CYS A 320 12.92 13.42 11.25
CA CYS A 320 12.48 12.24 10.51
C CYS A 320 13.22 12.10 9.17
N PRO A 321 13.20 10.90 8.54
CA PRO A 321 13.72 10.72 7.19
C PRO A 321 12.96 11.60 6.19
N ALA A 322 13.69 12.09 5.20
CA ALA A 322 13.15 12.93 4.14
C ALA A 322 12.46 12.07 3.07
N THR A 323 11.96 12.69 2.00
CA THR A 323 11.23 12.05 0.90
C THR A 323 11.99 12.21 -0.44
N PRO A 324 13.15 11.53 -0.60
CA PRO A 324 14.01 11.69 -1.77
C PRO A 324 13.51 10.91 -3.00
N ALA A 325 12.23 11.05 -3.37
CA ALA A 325 11.54 10.27 -4.39
C ALA A 325 12.29 10.21 -5.74
N ARG A 326 12.80 11.35 -6.23
CA ARG A 326 13.57 11.41 -7.49
C ARG A 326 14.90 10.65 -7.42
N THR A 327 15.56 10.67 -6.27
CA THR A 327 16.80 9.92 -6.05
C THR A 327 16.50 8.42 -5.97
N ALA A 328 15.36 8.03 -5.40
CA ALA A 328 14.91 6.65 -5.36
C ALA A 328 14.64 6.12 -6.78
N LEU A 329 13.85 6.85 -7.57
CA LEU A 329 13.56 6.49 -8.97
C LEU A 329 14.84 6.36 -9.81
N ASN A 330 15.75 7.33 -9.72
CA ASN A 330 17.03 7.26 -10.42
C ASN A 330 17.84 6.04 -9.99
N ARG A 331 17.79 5.68 -8.70
CA ARG A 331 18.48 4.50 -8.17
C ARG A 331 17.91 3.19 -8.73
N LEU A 332 16.58 3.07 -8.87
CA LEU A 332 15.97 1.91 -9.51
C LEU A 332 16.28 1.86 -11.02
N GLY A 333 16.33 3.00 -11.70
CA GLY A 333 16.83 3.08 -13.09
C GLY A 333 18.24 2.50 -13.22
N ASN A 334 19.17 2.94 -12.36
CA ASN A 334 20.53 2.40 -12.31
C ASN A 334 20.57 0.91 -11.94
N LEU A 335 19.59 0.39 -11.19
CA LEU A 335 19.49 -1.04 -10.91
C LEU A 335 19.16 -1.81 -12.18
N PHE A 336 18.19 -1.35 -12.98
CA PHE A 336 17.83 -1.98 -14.24
C PHE A 336 18.98 -1.93 -15.26
N GLU A 337 19.72 -0.82 -15.31
CA GLU A 337 20.91 -0.67 -16.16
C GLU A 337 22.14 -1.48 -15.71
N ASP A 338 22.07 -2.14 -14.55
CA ASP A 338 23.19 -2.86 -13.92
C ASP A 338 24.37 -1.93 -13.57
N THR A 339 24.09 -0.67 -13.25
CA THR A 339 25.07 0.38 -12.91
C THR A 339 25.06 0.78 -11.45
N LEU A 340 24.03 0.39 -10.68
CA LEU A 340 23.81 0.82 -9.29
C LEU A 340 24.99 0.52 -8.36
N GLY A 341 25.63 -0.64 -8.51
CA GLY A 341 26.63 -1.15 -7.56
C GLY A 341 26.09 -1.35 -6.13
N GLY A 342 26.91 -1.91 -5.23
CA GLY A 342 26.59 -1.89 -3.79
C GLY A 342 25.58 -2.92 -3.26
N GLY A 343 25.34 -4.03 -3.98
CA GLY A 343 24.75 -5.24 -3.38
C GLY A 343 23.44 -5.73 -3.99
N LEU A 344 22.72 -4.89 -4.73
CA LEU A 344 21.65 -5.35 -5.63
C LEU A 344 22.22 -5.61 -7.03
N THR A 345 21.64 -6.58 -7.73
CA THR A 345 21.97 -6.92 -9.12
C THR A 345 20.78 -6.62 -10.01
N THR A 346 21.02 -6.30 -11.29
CA THR A 346 19.89 -6.10 -12.21
C THR A 346 18.90 -7.27 -12.14
N PRO A 347 17.58 -6.99 -11.99
CA PRO A 347 16.55 -8.02 -11.94
C PRO A 347 16.21 -8.56 -13.33
N ILE A 348 16.73 -7.92 -14.38
CA ILE A 348 16.57 -8.34 -15.77
C ILE A 348 17.36 -9.63 -15.94
N LEU A 349 16.66 -10.70 -16.32
CA LEU A 349 17.27 -12.01 -16.50
C LEU A 349 18.22 -12.01 -17.73
N PRO A 350 19.14 -12.98 -17.83
CA PRO A 350 19.94 -13.15 -19.03
C PRO A 350 19.08 -13.43 -20.28
N ALA A 351 19.62 -13.14 -21.47
CA ALA A 351 18.92 -13.31 -22.75
C ALA A 351 18.43 -14.74 -23.00
N ASP A 352 19.19 -15.76 -22.58
CA ASP A 352 18.81 -17.17 -22.69
C ASP A 352 17.64 -17.56 -21.76
N GLN A 353 17.33 -16.73 -20.77
CA GLN A 353 16.16 -16.83 -19.89
C GLN A 353 15.01 -15.89 -20.29
N GLY A 354 15.12 -15.23 -21.46
CA GLY A 354 14.08 -14.35 -21.99
C GLY A 354 14.18 -12.88 -21.54
N GLY A 355 15.28 -12.47 -20.90
CA GLY A 355 15.48 -11.10 -20.42
C GLY A 355 15.27 -9.99 -21.46
N GLU A 356 15.60 -10.27 -22.72
CA GLU A 356 15.39 -9.33 -23.84
C GLU A 356 13.91 -8.96 -24.06
N CYS A 357 12.98 -9.80 -23.58
CA CYS A 357 11.54 -9.58 -23.68
C CYS A 357 10.88 -9.41 -22.30
N GLN A 358 11.68 -9.30 -21.22
CA GLN A 358 11.15 -9.16 -19.87
C GLN A 358 10.63 -7.75 -19.65
N GLN A 359 9.36 -7.63 -19.28
CA GLN A 359 8.78 -6.34 -18.89
C GLN A 359 9.23 -5.99 -17.47
N ASN A 360 9.57 -4.72 -17.24
CA ASN A 360 10.00 -4.20 -15.95
C ASN A 360 9.14 -2.99 -15.61
N PHE A 361 8.54 -3.00 -14.42
CA PHE A 361 7.68 -1.94 -13.91
C PHE A 361 8.25 -1.39 -12.61
N SER A 362 8.18 -0.08 -12.43
CA SER A 362 8.30 0.56 -11.11
C SER A 362 6.92 1.00 -10.63
N ILE A 363 6.62 0.74 -9.37
CA ILE A 363 5.46 1.26 -8.66
C ILE A 363 5.97 2.03 -7.45
N LEU A 364 5.91 3.35 -7.54
CA LEU A 364 6.28 4.26 -6.47
C LEU A 364 5.07 4.55 -5.59
N MET A 365 5.21 4.33 -4.27
CA MET A 365 4.18 4.63 -3.28
C MET A 365 4.72 5.66 -2.29
N SER A 366 4.10 6.83 -2.27
CA SER A 366 4.43 7.97 -1.41
C SER A 366 3.16 8.75 -1.11
N ASP A 367 3.23 9.62 -0.10
CA ASP A 367 2.17 10.56 0.23
C ASP A 367 2.20 11.85 -0.62
N GLY A 368 3.12 11.93 -1.58
CA GLY A 368 3.21 13.01 -2.57
C GLY A 368 4.14 14.15 -2.17
N TYR A 369 4.67 14.15 -0.94
CA TYR A 369 5.77 15.05 -0.60
C TYR A 369 7.03 14.62 -1.34
N TRP A 370 7.86 15.59 -1.74
CA TRP A 370 9.17 15.28 -2.30
C TRP A 370 10.16 16.37 -1.89
N ASN A 371 11.39 15.96 -1.62
CA ASN A 371 12.45 16.87 -1.22
C ASN A 371 13.82 16.33 -1.65
N GLY A 372 14.85 17.13 -1.42
CA GLY A 372 16.23 16.83 -1.84
C GLY A 372 16.61 17.39 -3.22
N GLY A 373 17.91 17.30 -3.50
CA GLY A 373 18.52 17.81 -4.73
C GLY A 373 18.11 17.04 -5.99
N SER A 374 18.45 17.60 -7.15
CA SER A 374 18.31 16.89 -8.43
C SER A 374 19.23 15.67 -8.46
N PRO A 375 18.77 14.50 -8.96
CA PRO A 375 19.62 13.33 -9.15
C PRO A 375 20.58 13.45 -10.35
N GLY A 376 20.53 14.55 -11.10
CA GLY A 376 21.47 14.82 -12.20
C GLY A 376 21.18 14.06 -13.50
N VAL A 377 19.92 13.68 -13.75
CA VAL A 377 19.51 12.94 -14.96
C VAL A 377 19.62 13.76 -16.25
N GLY A 378 19.49 15.09 -16.16
CA GLY A 378 19.47 15.99 -17.35
C GLY A 378 18.23 15.76 -18.23
N ASN A 379 18.23 16.37 -19.43
CA ASN A 379 17.28 16.04 -20.49
C ASN A 379 17.76 14.72 -21.16
N ALA A 380 17.05 13.63 -20.90
CA ALA A 380 17.44 12.27 -21.27
C ALA A 380 16.72 11.75 -22.53
N ASP A 381 15.54 12.29 -22.82
CA ASP A 381 14.76 12.12 -24.05
C ASP A 381 15.40 12.80 -25.27
N ARG A 382 16.27 13.79 -25.05
CA ARG A 382 17.01 14.54 -26.08
C ARG A 382 16.10 15.25 -27.06
N ASP A 383 14.89 15.57 -26.62
CA ASP A 383 14.07 16.52 -27.34
C ASP A 383 14.68 17.92 -27.17
N ASN A 384 14.34 18.78 -28.12
CA ASN A 384 14.59 20.20 -27.97
C ASN A 384 13.46 20.71 -27.07
N SER A 385 13.74 21.59 -26.10
CA SER A 385 12.78 22.14 -25.11
C SER A 385 11.58 22.91 -25.69
N SER A 386 11.21 22.69 -26.95
CA SER A 386 9.93 23.05 -27.49
C SER A 386 8.86 22.07 -27.01
N VAL A 387 7.91 22.59 -26.26
CA VAL A 387 6.57 22.08 -25.86
C VAL A 387 5.67 21.59 -27.02
N THR A 388 6.26 21.08 -28.11
CA THR A 388 5.58 20.70 -29.34
C THR A 388 6.01 19.34 -29.87
N ASP A 389 6.79 18.55 -29.11
CA ASP A 389 7.25 17.21 -29.52
C ASP A 389 6.55 16.09 -28.74
N ASN A 390 5.24 16.05 -29.01
CA ASN A 390 4.11 15.23 -28.55
C ASN A 390 4.25 13.70 -28.64
N GLY A 391 5.47 13.16 -28.59
CA GLY A 391 5.74 11.73 -28.54
C GLY A 391 6.09 11.20 -27.15
N TRP A 392 6.73 12.03 -26.32
CA TRP A 392 7.28 11.65 -25.02
C TRP A 392 7.12 12.72 -23.93
N ASP A 393 6.92 13.99 -24.32
CA ASP A 393 6.29 14.97 -23.45
C ASP A 393 4.81 14.54 -23.32
N GLY A 394 4.35 14.33 -22.10
CA GLY A 394 2.94 14.00 -21.93
C GLY A 394 2.05 15.23 -22.19
N ASP A 395 0.74 15.09 -22.02
CA ASP A 395 -0.16 16.22 -22.21
C ASP A 395 0.13 17.30 -21.15
N PRO A 396 0.55 18.52 -21.52
CA PRO A 396 0.86 19.58 -20.55
C PRO A 396 -0.33 20.00 -19.66
N ASN A 397 -1.53 19.49 -19.93
CA ASN A 397 -2.73 19.67 -19.12
C ASN A 397 -3.03 18.49 -18.18
N GLU A 398 -2.28 17.39 -18.25
CA GLU A 398 -2.37 16.27 -17.33
C GLU A 398 -1.44 16.50 -16.12
N SER A 399 -1.91 16.12 -14.92
CA SER A 399 -1.16 16.37 -13.68
C SER A 399 0.00 15.40 -13.47
N ILE A 400 0.21 14.45 -14.39
CA ILE A 400 1.01 13.24 -14.18
C ILE A 400 2.31 13.27 -15.00
N ASP A 401 2.39 14.11 -16.02
CA ASP A 401 3.47 14.13 -17.01
C ASP A 401 4.13 15.50 -17.22
N GLY A 402 3.85 16.47 -16.33
CA GLY A 402 4.71 17.65 -16.20
C GLY A 402 4.09 18.96 -16.68
N GLY A 403 3.02 19.40 -16.01
CA GLY A 403 2.73 20.83 -15.91
C GLY A 403 3.94 21.62 -15.36
N ASN A 404 4.02 21.87 -14.04
CA ASN A 404 5.08 22.66 -13.39
C ASN A 404 6.54 22.13 -13.54
N TYR A 405 6.77 21.13 -14.37
CA TYR A 405 8.05 20.46 -14.60
C TYR A 405 8.52 20.57 -16.06
N GLU A 406 8.18 21.68 -16.74
CA GLU A 406 8.81 22.03 -18.03
C GLU A 406 10.34 21.87 -17.94
N ASP A 407 10.90 21.22 -18.94
CA ASP A 407 12.34 21.13 -19.14
C ASP A 407 12.92 22.53 -19.33
N ALA A 408 13.68 23.00 -18.33
CA ALA A 408 14.37 24.29 -18.37
C ALA A 408 15.72 24.23 -19.10
#